data_AF-A0A9E5NTD2-F1
#
_entry.id   AF-A0A9E5NTD2-F1
#
_cell.length_a   1.000
_cell.length_b   1.000
_cell.length_c   1.000
_cell.angle_alpha   90.00
_cell.angle_beta   90.00
_cell.angle_gamma   90.00
#
_symmetry.space_group_name_H-M   'P 1'
#
loop_
_entity.id
_entity.type
_entity.pdbx_description
1 polymer ?
#
loop_
_entity_poly.entity_id
_entity_poly.type
_entity_poly.pdbx_seq_one_letter_code
_entity_poly.pdbx_strand_id
1 'polypeptide(L)'
;MARDRIYRLSSIGRPLDPAYPTNRAVLLLMPIAGVVAAAVAGFRGAGLADVAVAGFVGIAVALGSWALARELAPDDQPAAFVAMALAYATFLVVGAPSILLLFTCLLLVRVVDRTTGLAARFADSLVVAGLTLASLYATRSPLLGAVAALAFALDATLRDPLRRQWVFAALCLAGAGLWAAWFGTGIDDLATPTGVSAWLVAAISLLYAVSYFRTRRVEAVGDVSGVTLATSRVRAGMFIALLVAAQALTSGQTGTVDSSAVWATLAGVGIAGLRMKPRLRAGRS
;
A
#
# COMPACT_ATOMS: atom_id res chain seq x y z
N MET A 1 -11.46 15.62 -20.70
CA MET A 1 -12.55 16.38 -20.05
C MET A 1 -12.91 15.89 -18.65
N ALA A 2 -13.33 14.63 -18.42
CA ALA A 2 -13.65 14.15 -17.04
C ALA A 2 -12.39 13.94 -16.17
N ARG A 3 -11.30 13.41 -16.75
CA ARG A 3 -9.99 13.27 -16.09
C ARG A 3 -9.48 14.59 -15.50
N ASP A 4 -9.60 15.68 -16.27
CA ASP A 4 -9.11 17.01 -15.87
C ASP A 4 -9.82 17.56 -14.62
N ARG A 5 -11.07 17.15 -14.35
CA ARG A 5 -11.82 17.62 -13.17
C ARG A 5 -11.42 16.89 -11.88
N ILE A 6 -11.08 15.61 -11.95
CA ILE A 6 -10.65 14.84 -10.77
C ILE A 6 -9.27 15.33 -10.32
N TYR A 7 -8.33 15.54 -11.26
CA TYR A 7 -7.02 16.11 -10.95
C TYR A 7 -7.07 17.59 -10.49
N ARG A 8 -8.21 18.27 -10.71
CA ARG A 8 -8.52 19.57 -10.10
C ARG A 8 -8.97 19.49 -8.65
N LEU A 9 -9.33 18.32 -8.13
CA LEU A 9 -9.75 18.12 -6.74
C LEU A 9 -8.67 17.38 -5.95
N SER A 10 -8.16 16.27 -6.47
CA SER A 10 -7.13 15.44 -5.85
C SER A 10 -6.01 15.12 -6.85
N SER A 11 -4.77 15.25 -6.41
CA SER A 11 -3.57 14.90 -7.17
C SER A 11 -3.05 13.49 -6.88
N ILE A 12 -3.51 12.89 -5.78
CA ILE A 12 -3.17 11.50 -5.40
C ILE A 12 -4.24 10.49 -5.86
N GLY A 13 -5.44 10.95 -6.20
CA GLY A 13 -6.49 10.11 -6.75
C GLY A 13 -6.15 9.64 -8.17
N ARG A 14 -6.08 8.33 -8.37
CA ARG A 14 -5.93 7.70 -9.69
C ARG A 14 -7.22 6.96 -10.05
N PRO A 15 -8.16 7.60 -10.80
CA PRO A 15 -9.43 6.97 -11.12
C PRO A 15 -9.22 5.76 -12.04
N LEU A 16 -10.02 4.72 -11.85
CA LEU A 16 -10.06 3.56 -12.74
C LEU A 16 -10.70 3.97 -14.07
N ASP A 17 -9.89 4.09 -15.12
CA ASP A 17 -10.39 4.31 -16.47
C ASP A 17 -10.72 2.97 -17.15
N PRO A 18 -11.99 2.69 -17.47
CA PRO A 18 -12.39 1.48 -18.16
C PRO A 18 -11.82 1.36 -19.57
N ALA A 19 -11.18 2.38 -20.17
CA ALA A 19 -10.54 2.20 -21.48
C ALA A 19 -9.36 1.20 -21.42
N TYR A 20 -8.71 1.06 -20.26
CA TYR A 20 -7.57 0.17 -20.09
C TYR A 20 -8.01 -1.26 -19.72
N PRO A 21 -7.53 -2.31 -20.43
CA PRO A 21 -7.90 -3.69 -20.17
C PRO A 21 -7.65 -4.15 -18.73
N THR A 22 -6.55 -3.71 -18.13
CA THR A 22 -6.20 -4.05 -16.73
C THR A 22 -7.15 -3.41 -15.72
N ASN A 23 -7.59 -2.17 -15.95
CA ASN A 23 -8.59 -1.53 -15.10
C ASN A 23 -9.96 -2.22 -15.25
N ARG A 24 -10.34 -2.62 -16.47
CA ARG A 24 -11.58 -3.40 -16.71
C ARG A 24 -11.57 -4.71 -15.94
N ALA A 25 -10.45 -5.44 -16.00
CA ALA A 25 -10.29 -6.69 -15.28
C ALA A 25 -10.52 -6.50 -13.78
N VAL A 26 -9.94 -5.47 -13.16
CA VAL A 26 -10.15 -5.18 -11.73
C VAL A 26 -11.58 -4.75 -11.42
N LEU A 27 -12.20 -3.95 -12.28
CA LEU A 27 -13.61 -3.58 -12.12
C LEU A 27 -14.54 -4.81 -12.11
N LEU A 28 -14.18 -5.88 -12.83
CA LEU A 28 -14.90 -7.15 -12.81
C LEU A 28 -14.51 -8.03 -11.60
N LEU A 29 -13.22 -8.10 -11.25
CA LEU A 29 -12.71 -8.96 -10.19
C LEU A 29 -13.13 -8.48 -8.79
N MET A 30 -13.27 -7.17 -8.57
CA MET A 30 -13.70 -6.62 -7.29
C MET A 30 -15.06 -7.15 -6.81
N PRO A 31 -16.16 -7.06 -7.58
CA PRO A 31 -17.45 -7.60 -7.13
C PRO A 31 -17.41 -9.13 -6.98
N ILE A 32 -16.64 -9.84 -7.82
CA ILE A 32 -16.45 -11.29 -7.68
C ILE A 32 -15.76 -11.61 -6.34
N ALA A 33 -14.72 -10.87 -5.98
CA ALA A 33 -14.06 -10.98 -4.68
C ALA A 33 -15.04 -10.71 -3.52
N GLY A 34 -15.91 -9.71 -3.64
CA GLY A 34 -16.95 -9.49 -2.63
C GLY A 34 -17.90 -10.67 -2.48
N VAL A 35 -18.41 -11.21 -3.58
CA VAL A 35 -19.34 -12.36 -3.56
C VAL A 35 -18.67 -13.60 -2.98
N VAL A 36 -17.43 -13.90 -3.38
CA VAL A 36 -16.69 -15.07 -2.87
C VAL A 36 -16.42 -14.92 -1.37
N ALA A 37 -16.01 -13.74 -0.90
CA ALA A 37 -15.76 -13.50 0.52
C ALA A 37 -17.03 -13.65 1.37
N ALA A 38 -18.15 -13.09 0.90
CA ALA A 38 -19.45 -13.24 1.52
C ALA A 38 -19.91 -14.71 1.56
N ALA A 39 -19.75 -15.45 0.45
CA ALA A 39 -20.07 -16.87 0.39
C ALA A 39 -19.24 -17.69 1.37
N VAL A 40 -17.92 -17.46 1.43
CA VAL A 40 -17.02 -18.14 2.39
C VAL A 40 -17.42 -17.84 3.83
N ALA A 41 -17.77 -16.60 4.16
CA ALA A 41 -18.27 -16.25 5.49
C ALA A 41 -19.58 -16.97 5.81
N GLY A 42 -20.52 -17.04 4.86
CA GLY A 42 -21.79 -17.74 5.02
C GLY A 42 -21.60 -19.24 5.22
N PHE A 43 -20.71 -19.89 4.46
CA PHE A 43 -20.35 -21.30 4.65
C PHE A 43 -19.69 -21.59 6.00
N ARG A 44 -19.02 -20.59 6.60
CA ARG A 44 -18.46 -20.67 7.95
C ARG A 44 -19.51 -20.43 9.05
N GLY A 45 -20.79 -20.26 8.69
CA GLY A 45 -21.87 -20.03 9.64
C GLY A 45 -21.92 -18.61 10.21
N ALA A 46 -21.28 -17.63 9.54
CA ALA A 46 -21.29 -16.25 9.97
C ALA A 46 -22.70 -15.63 9.85
N GLY A 47 -23.01 -14.65 10.72
CA GLY A 47 -24.27 -13.92 10.66
C GLY A 47 -24.38 -13.03 9.40
N LEU A 48 -25.60 -12.58 9.08
CA LEU A 48 -25.85 -11.79 7.87
C LEU A 48 -25.02 -10.49 7.83
N ALA A 49 -24.83 -9.83 8.97
CA ALA A 49 -23.98 -8.65 9.07
C ALA A 49 -22.51 -8.97 8.74
N ASP A 50 -21.97 -10.06 9.29
CA ASP A 50 -20.58 -10.48 9.05
C ASP A 50 -20.35 -10.94 7.61
N VAL A 51 -21.36 -11.57 6.99
CA VAL A 51 -21.34 -11.92 5.57
C VAL A 51 -21.24 -10.67 4.70
N ALA A 52 -22.03 -9.64 5.01
CA ALA A 52 -21.99 -8.37 4.29
C ALA A 52 -20.64 -7.66 4.49
N VAL A 53 -20.12 -7.63 5.73
CA VAL A 53 -18.80 -7.07 6.05
C VAL A 53 -17.69 -7.82 5.31
N ALA A 54 -17.71 -9.15 5.29
CA ALA A 54 -16.74 -9.96 4.57
C ALA A 54 -16.72 -9.64 3.07
N GLY A 55 -17.90 -9.46 2.46
CA GLY A 55 -18.01 -9.05 1.06
C GLY A 55 -17.40 -7.67 0.80
N PHE A 56 -17.67 -6.70 1.67
CA PHE A 56 -17.05 -5.37 1.56
C PHE A 56 -15.53 -5.42 1.74
N VAL A 57 -15.04 -6.17 2.74
CA VAL A 57 -13.60 -6.37 2.98
C VAL A 57 -12.94 -7.03 1.78
N GLY A 58 -13.57 -8.04 1.18
CA GLY A 58 -13.07 -8.71 -0.02
C GLY A 58 -12.87 -7.77 -1.20
N ILE A 59 -13.84 -6.88 -1.46
CA ILE A 59 -13.72 -5.82 -2.48
C ILE A 59 -12.54 -4.90 -2.16
N ALA A 60 -12.47 -4.43 -0.92
CA ALA A 60 -11.46 -3.47 -0.48
C ALA A 60 -10.04 -4.04 -0.52
N VAL A 61 -9.84 -5.30 -0.11
CA VAL A 61 -8.57 -6.02 -0.18
C VAL A 61 -8.14 -6.20 -1.62
N ALA A 62 -9.04 -6.64 -2.50
CA ALA A 62 -8.73 -6.81 -3.92
C ALA A 62 -8.30 -5.48 -4.56
N LEU A 63 -9.08 -4.42 -4.37
CA LEU A 63 -8.76 -3.09 -4.91
C LEU A 63 -7.46 -2.53 -4.34
N GLY A 64 -7.33 -2.52 -3.01
CA GLY A 64 -6.23 -1.87 -2.31
C GLY A 64 -4.88 -2.53 -2.58
N SER A 65 -4.82 -3.86 -2.57
CA SER A 65 -3.57 -4.60 -2.85
C SER A 65 -3.13 -4.47 -4.31
N TRP A 66 -4.07 -4.54 -5.25
CA TRP A 66 -3.78 -4.28 -6.66
C TRP A 66 -3.30 -2.86 -6.90
N ALA A 67 -3.98 -1.87 -6.31
CA ALA A 67 -3.61 -0.47 -6.45
C ALA A 67 -2.22 -0.22 -5.85
N LEU A 68 -1.96 -0.74 -4.65
CA LEU A 68 -0.66 -0.60 -3.99
C LEU A 68 0.45 -1.24 -4.81
N ALA A 69 0.26 -2.45 -5.32
CA ALA A 69 1.26 -3.10 -6.15
C ALA A 69 1.60 -2.34 -7.44
N ARG A 70 0.64 -1.63 -8.05
CA ARG A 70 0.91 -0.75 -9.20
C ARG A 70 1.77 0.46 -8.85
N GLU A 71 1.70 0.94 -7.62
CA GLU A 71 2.56 2.02 -7.15
C GLU A 71 3.98 1.50 -6.85
N LEU A 72 4.09 0.27 -6.32
CA LEU A 72 5.37 -0.35 -5.94
C LEU A 72 6.15 -0.94 -7.14
N ALA A 73 5.44 -1.39 -8.17
CA ALA A 73 6.01 -1.96 -9.38
C ALA A 73 5.29 -1.41 -10.64
N PRO A 74 5.44 -0.11 -10.94
CA PRO A 74 4.68 0.54 -12.01
C PRO A 74 4.99 -0.02 -13.42
N ASP A 75 6.16 -0.64 -13.59
CA ASP A 75 6.60 -1.28 -14.84
C ASP A 75 6.12 -2.74 -15.00
N ASP A 76 5.45 -3.32 -13.99
CA ASP A 76 5.03 -4.73 -13.98
C ASP A 76 3.55 -4.86 -13.65
N GLN A 77 2.71 -4.78 -14.70
CA GLN A 77 1.27 -4.93 -14.55
C GLN A 77 0.85 -6.31 -14.00
N PRO A 78 1.46 -7.44 -14.42
CA PRO A 78 1.22 -8.74 -13.80
C PRO A 78 1.46 -8.77 -12.29
N ALA A 79 2.47 -8.06 -11.77
CA ALA A 79 2.75 -8.00 -10.33
C ALA A 79 1.52 -7.57 -9.52
N ALA A 80 0.72 -6.64 -10.05
CA ALA A 80 -0.47 -6.16 -9.38
C ALA A 80 -1.56 -7.22 -9.22
N PHE A 81 -1.73 -8.10 -10.21
CA PHE A 81 -2.69 -9.20 -10.12
C PHE A 81 -2.18 -10.35 -9.24
N VAL A 82 -0.88 -10.62 -9.23
CA VAL A 82 -0.28 -11.60 -8.31
C VAL A 82 -0.45 -11.12 -6.86
N ALA A 83 -0.14 -9.85 -6.59
CA ALA A 83 -0.35 -9.23 -5.28
C ALA A 83 -1.83 -9.25 -4.86
N MET A 84 -2.74 -8.93 -5.78
CA MET A 84 -4.19 -9.03 -5.53
C MET A 84 -4.60 -10.44 -5.12
N ALA A 85 -4.21 -11.44 -5.91
CA ALA A 85 -4.57 -12.82 -5.66
C ALA A 85 -4.01 -13.33 -4.32
N LEU A 86 -2.76 -13.01 -4.01
CA LEU A 86 -2.13 -13.39 -2.74
C LEU A 86 -2.79 -12.70 -1.55
N ALA A 87 -2.99 -11.38 -1.60
CA ALA A 87 -3.63 -10.64 -0.51
C ALA A 87 -5.06 -11.11 -0.26
N TYR A 88 -5.81 -11.39 -1.33
CA TYR A 88 -7.16 -11.91 -1.23
C TYR A 88 -7.19 -13.34 -0.67
N ALA A 89 -6.29 -14.23 -1.12
CA ALA A 89 -6.16 -15.58 -0.56
C ALA A 89 -5.75 -15.55 0.92
N THR A 90 -4.80 -14.69 1.28
CA THR A 90 -4.38 -14.46 2.67
C THR A 90 -5.56 -14.00 3.52
N PHE A 91 -6.37 -13.05 3.05
CA PHE A 91 -7.59 -12.61 3.74
C PHE A 91 -8.55 -13.76 4.02
N LEU A 92 -8.80 -14.63 3.03
CA LEU A 92 -9.73 -15.77 3.21
C LEU A 92 -9.22 -16.80 4.24
N VAL A 93 -7.91 -16.95 4.39
CA VAL A 93 -7.29 -17.97 5.25
C VAL A 93 -6.93 -17.45 6.64
N VAL A 94 -6.32 -16.27 6.72
CA VAL A 94 -5.75 -15.71 7.95
C VAL A 94 -6.77 -14.87 8.73
N GLY A 95 -7.73 -14.26 8.04
CA GLY A 95 -8.74 -13.39 8.64
C GLY A 95 -8.74 -11.99 8.04
N ALA A 96 -9.62 -11.13 8.57
CA ALA A 96 -9.83 -9.78 8.05
C ALA A 96 -8.61 -8.89 8.33
N PRO A 97 -7.92 -8.39 7.29
CA PRO A 97 -6.85 -7.40 7.46
C PRO A 97 -7.43 -6.02 7.77
N SER A 98 -6.59 -5.12 8.28
CA SER A 98 -6.96 -3.72 8.44
C SER A 98 -7.02 -3.03 7.08
N ILE A 99 -8.24 -2.85 6.57
CA ILE A 99 -8.49 -2.07 5.34
C ILE A 99 -7.93 -0.65 5.50
N LEU A 100 -8.11 -0.07 6.69
CA LEU A 100 -7.63 1.27 7.00
C LEU A 100 -6.10 1.35 6.85
N LEU A 101 -5.35 0.38 7.38
CA LEU A 101 -3.90 0.30 7.21
C LEU A 101 -3.48 0.10 5.75
N LEU A 102 -4.19 -0.74 4.99
CA LEU A 102 -3.92 -0.98 3.57
C LEU A 102 -4.06 0.30 2.74
N PHE A 103 -5.15 1.06 2.94
CA PHE A 103 -5.36 2.31 2.21
C PHE A 103 -4.44 3.43 2.71
N THR A 104 -4.11 3.48 4.00
CA THR A 104 -3.06 4.38 4.51
C THR A 104 -1.72 4.10 3.86
N CYS A 105 -1.32 2.83 3.75
CA CYS A 105 -0.12 2.42 3.04
C CYS A 105 -0.13 2.92 1.59
N LEU A 106 -1.21 2.63 0.85
CA LEU A 106 -1.39 3.08 -0.53
C LEU A 106 -1.25 4.61 -0.67
N LEU A 107 -1.90 5.39 0.20
CA LEU A 107 -1.88 6.84 0.06
C LEU A 107 -0.54 7.45 0.50
N LEU A 108 0.13 6.91 1.53
CA LEU A 108 1.48 7.34 1.91
C LEU A 108 2.48 7.07 0.78
N VAL A 109 2.39 5.90 0.16
CA VAL A 109 3.20 5.55 -1.01
C VAL A 109 2.96 6.56 -2.15
N ARG A 110 1.70 6.88 -2.45
CA ARG A 110 1.34 7.88 -3.48
C ARG A 110 1.83 9.30 -3.21
N VAL A 111 1.89 9.70 -1.95
CA VAL A 111 2.46 11.01 -1.58
C VAL A 111 3.93 11.07 -1.95
N VAL A 112 4.67 9.97 -1.76
CA VAL A 112 6.11 9.90 -1.98
C VAL A 112 6.46 9.66 -3.44
N ASP A 113 5.81 8.69 -4.07
CA ASP A 113 6.13 8.23 -5.43
C ASP A 113 5.67 9.22 -6.52
N ARG A 114 4.59 9.97 -6.26
CA ARG A 114 3.90 10.85 -7.20
C ARG A 114 3.65 10.18 -8.55
N THR A 115 3.18 8.94 -8.58
CA THR A 115 2.95 8.18 -9.82
C THR A 115 1.92 8.81 -10.78
N THR A 116 1.07 9.71 -10.29
CA THR A 116 0.19 10.55 -11.13
C THR A 116 0.94 11.65 -11.89
N GLY A 117 2.19 11.93 -11.50
CA GLY A 117 3.03 13.02 -12.02
C GLY A 117 2.79 14.37 -11.34
N LEU A 118 1.91 14.43 -10.33
CA LEU A 118 1.57 15.67 -9.61
C LEU A 118 1.98 15.57 -8.13
N ALA A 119 2.40 16.70 -7.56
CA ALA A 119 2.65 16.80 -6.12
C ALA A 119 1.32 16.86 -5.34
N ALA A 120 1.28 16.22 -4.17
CA ALA A 120 0.11 16.19 -3.31
C ALA A 120 -0.41 17.60 -2.97
N ARG A 121 -1.70 17.82 -3.15
CA ARG A 121 -2.37 19.08 -2.76
C ARG A 121 -2.50 19.16 -1.24
N PHE A 122 -2.84 20.34 -0.75
CA PHE A 122 -3.02 20.53 0.69
C PHE A 122 -4.11 19.62 1.26
N ALA A 123 -5.26 19.55 0.59
CA ALA A 123 -6.35 18.67 0.97
C ALA A 123 -5.94 17.19 0.93
N ASP A 124 -5.16 16.79 -0.08
CA ASP A 124 -4.61 15.42 -0.18
C ASP A 124 -3.74 15.10 1.04
N SER A 125 -2.74 15.94 1.35
CA SER A 125 -1.87 15.75 2.53
C SER A 125 -2.66 15.74 3.83
N LEU A 126 -3.68 16.60 3.98
CA LEU A 126 -4.53 16.64 5.16
C LEU A 126 -5.33 15.34 5.33
N VAL A 127 -5.92 14.83 4.26
CA VAL A 127 -6.64 13.55 4.27
C VAL A 127 -5.70 12.40 4.63
N VAL A 128 -4.50 12.35 4.03
CA VAL A 128 -3.51 11.30 4.33
C VAL A 128 -3.01 11.37 5.77
N ALA A 129 -2.77 12.57 6.30
CA ALA A 129 -2.39 12.76 7.70
C ALA A 129 -3.53 12.33 8.64
N GLY A 130 -4.78 12.73 8.35
CA GLY A 130 -5.95 12.30 9.12
C GLY A 130 -6.15 10.77 9.09
N LEU A 131 -6.02 10.15 7.91
CA LEU A 131 -6.13 8.70 7.75
C LEU A 131 -5.01 7.97 8.51
N THR A 132 -3.81 8.53 8.52
CA THR A 132 -2.68 8.02 9.29
C THR A 132 -2.98 8.07 10.79
N LEU A 133 -3.46 9.20 11.31
CA LEU A 133 -3.80 9.33 12.74
C LEU A 133 -4.94 8.38 13.13
N ALA A 134 -5.94 8.21 12.26
CA ALA A 134 -7.00 7.23 12.45
C ALA A 134 -6.45 5.79 12.45
N SER A 135 -5.53 5.47 11.53
CA SER A 135 -4.89 4.15 11.45
C SER A 135 -4.05 3.87 12.69
N LEU A 136 -3.26 4.84 13.12
CA LEU A 136 -2.44 4.78 14.32
C LEU A 136 -3.29 4.45 15.55
N TYR A 137 -4.43 5.12 15.69
CA TYR A 137 -5.37 4.85 16.78
C TYR A 137 -6.01 3.46 16.66
N ALA A 138 -6.43 3.06 15.46
CA ALA A 138 -7.07 1.77 15.20
C ALA A 138 -6.13 0.58 15.43
N THR A 139 -4.88 0.67 14.97
CA THR A 139 -3.88 -0.39 15.11
C THR A 139 -3.07 -0.28 16.40
N ARG A 140 -3.31 0.74 17.23
CA ARG A 140 -2.61 1.00 18.49
C ARG A 140 -1.08 1.00 18.35
N SER A 141 -0.58 1.54 17.24
CA SER A 141 0.86 1.57 16.94
C SER A 141 1.32 2.99 16.61
N PRO A 142 2.07 3.66 17.53
CA PRO A 142 2.56 5.01 17.30
C PRO A 142 3.65 5.04 16.22
N LEU A 143 4.31 3.90 15.97
CA LEU A 143 5.31 3.76 14.91
C LEU A 143 4.75 4.09 13.53
N LEU A 144 3.46 3.83 13.28
CA LEU A 144 2.82 4.22 12.03
C LEU A 144 2.87 5.74 11.78
N GLY A 145 2.72 6.55 12.83
CA GLY A 145 2.84 8.00 12.72
C GLY A 145 4.28 8.45 12.45
N ALA A 146 5.29 7.74 12.97
CA ALA A 146 6.68 7.96 12.62
C ALA A 146 6.99 7.58 11.16
N VAL A 147 6.43 6.47 10.67
CA VAL A 147 6.55 6.05 9.26
C VAL A 147 5.89 7.09 8.33
N ALA A 148 4.71 7.59 8.69
CA ALA A 148 4.06 8.66 7.92
C ALA A 148 4.84 9.98 7.96
N ALA A 149 5.41 10.34 9.12
CA ALA A 149 6.27 11.51 9.22
C ALA A 149 7.49 11.39 8.28
N LEU A 150 8.10 10.21 8.23
CA LEU A 150 9.17 9.92 7.28
C LEU A 150 8.69 10.01 5.83
N ALA A 151 7.51 9.49 5.50
CA ALA A 151 6.96 9.60 4.14
C ALA A 151 6.79 11.07 3.72
N PHE A 152 6.18 11.90 4.57
CA PHE A 152 6.05 13.34 4.29
C PHE A 152 7.41 14.06 4.22
N ALA A 153 8.37 13.70 5.08
CA ALA A 153 9.72 14.25 5.03
C ALA A 153 10.47 13.85 3.76
N LEU A 154 10.30 12.62 3.27
CA LEU A 154 10.84 12.17 1.98
C LEU A 154 10.25 12.98 0.83
N ASP A 155 8.93 13.22 0.82
CA ASP A 155 8.32 14.08 -0.21
C ASP A 155 8.82 15.55 -0.14
N ALA A 156 9.22 16.01 1.05
CA ALA A 156 9.80 17.33 1.29
C ALA A 156 11.28 17.48 0.91
N THR A 157 11.99 16.36 0.68
CA THR A 157 13.46 16.35 0.51
C THR A 157 13.92 15.76 -0.83
N LEU A 158 13.17 14.83 -1.40
CA LEU A 158 13.45 14.25 -2.71
C LEU A 158 13.27 15.28 -3.84
N ARG A 159 13.77 14.95 -5.03
CA ARG A 159 13.75 15.79 -6.24
C ARG A 159 12.38 16.42 -6.47
N ASP A 160 12.36 17.72 -6.77
CA ASP A 160 11.16 18.58 -6.81
C ASP A 160 10.42 18.61 -5.44
N PRO A 161 11.11 19.07 -4.38
CA PRO A 161 10.65 18.96 -3.00
C PRO A 161 9.43 19.84 -2.73
N LEU A 162 8.44 19.30 -2.01
CA LEU A 162 7.30 20.08 -1.53
C LEU A 162 7.49 20.43 -0.05
N ARG A 163 8.14 21.58 0.23
CA ARG A 163 8.55 21.98 1.60
C ARG A 163 7.41 22.02 2.62
N ARG A 164 6.16 22.27 2.18
CA ARG A 164 4.98 22.25 3.06
C ARG A 164 4.77 20.89 3.74
N GLN A 165 5.26 19.79 3.16
CA GLN A 165 5.10 18.47 3.74
C GLN A 165 5.80 18.31 5.09
N TRP A 166 6.78 19.16 5.42
CA TRP A 166 7.35 19.21 6.77
C TRP A 166 6.31 19.49 7.86
N VAL A 167 5.26 20.27 7.55
CA VAL A 167 4.16 20.54 8.50
C VAL A 167 3.39 19.25 8.79
N PHE A 168 3.07 18.48 7.75
CA PHE A 168 2.38 17.20 7.91
C PHE A 168 3.27 16.13 8.56
N ALA A 169 4.58 16.16 8.27
CA ALA A 169 5.55 15.32 8.96
C ALA A 169 5.58 15.60 10.46
N ALA A 170 5.67 16.89 10.84
CA ALA A 170 5.63 17.32 12.23
C ALA A 170 4.30 16.96 12.90
N LEU A 171 3.17 17.10 12.19
CA LEU A 171 1.84 16.72 12.68
C LEU A 171 1.74 15.22 12.98
N CYS A 172 2.17 14.36 12.05
CA CYS A 172 2.16 12.91 12.25
C CYS A 172 3.11 12.47 13.36
N LEU A 173 4.30 13.10 13.47
CA LEU A 173 5.25 12.81 14.52
C LEU A 173 4.74 13.27 15.89
N ALA A 174 4.13 14.45 15.97
CA ALA A 174 3.49 14.94 17.19
C ALA A 174 2.32 14.04 17.60
N GLY A 175 1.48 13.61 16.65
CA GLY A 175 0.40 12.65 16.91
C GLY A 175 0.93 11.31 17.45
N ALA A 176 2.01 10.79 16.88
CA ALA A 176 2.69 9.60 17.38
C ALA A 176 3.24 9.79 18.80
N GLY A 177 3.93 10.91 19.06
CA GLY A 177 4.49 11.22 20.37
C GLY A 177 3.42 11.42 21.45
N LEU A 178 2.33 12.13 21.13
CA LEU A 178 1.20 12.33 22.05
C LEU A 178 0.49 11.02 22.37
N TRP A 179 0.26 10.18 21.35
CA TRP A 179 -0.29 8.85 21.58
C TRP A 179 0.63 8.02 22.45
N ALA A 180 1.93 8.00 22.15
CA ALA A 180 2.91 7.23 22.90
C ALA A 180 3.05 7.70 24.36
N ALA A 181 2.97 9.01 24.60
CA ALA A 181 3.01 9.58 25.94
C ALA A 181 1.78 9.20 26.77
N TRP A 182 0.61 9.02 26.14
CA TRP A 182 -0.64 8.75 26.84
C TRP A 182 -0.94 7.25 26.99
N PHE A 183 -0.65 6.46 25.95
CA PHE A 183 -1.00 5.04 25.87
C PHE A 183 0.21 4.10 25.93
N GLY A 184 1.43 4.63 26.05
CA GLY A 184 2.66 3.86 25.99
C GLY A 184 3.19 3.69 24.56
N THR A 185 4.37 3.10 24.40
CA THR A 185 5.03 3.01 23.08
C THR A 185 4.36 2.01 22.13
N GLY A 186 3.43 1.18 22.62
CA GLY A 186 2.85 0.08 21.84
C GLY A 186 3.88 -0.99 21.45
N ILE A 187 5.04 -1.00 22.11
CA ILE A 187 6.08 -2.03 22.03
C ILE A 187 5.97 -2.89 23.30
N ASP A 188 4.74 -3.20 23.70
CA ASP A 188 4.49 -3.97 24.92
C ASP A 188 4.76 -5.46 24.69
N ASP A 189 4.70 -5.87 23.42
CA ASP A 189 4.89 -7.25 22.98
C ASP A 189 5.63 -7.22 21.64
N LEU A 190 6.95 -7.00 21.68
CA LEU A 190 7.79 -7.21 20.51
C LEU A 190 7.78 -8.72 20.21
N ALA A 191 6.69 -9.17 19.61
CA ALA A 191 6.61 -10.48 19.03
C ALA A 191 7.61 -10.46 17.89
N THR A 192 8.80 -10.96 18.16
CA THR A 192 9.48 -11.72 17.14
C THR A 192 8.42 -12.72 16.68
N PRO A 193 7.95 -12.65 15.42
CA PRO A 193 6.95 -13.61 15.00
C PRO A 193 7.58 -14.98 15.29
N THR A 194 6.88 -15.86 15.98
CA THR A 194 7.43 -17.15 16.39
C THR A 194 6.91 -18.23 15.45
N GLY A 195 7.75 -19.20 15.13
CA GLY A 195 7.39 -20.28 14.21
C GLY A 195 7.30 -19.84 12.75
N VAL A 196 6.28 -20.33 12.03
CA VAL A 196 6.17 -20.22 10.56
C VAL A 196 5.97 -18.78 10.08
N SER A 197 5.26 -17.95 10.84
CA SER A 197 5.01 -16.54 10.47
C SER A 197 6.31 -15.72 10.42
N ALA A 198 7.29 -16.03 11.27
CA ALA A 198 8.62 -15.39 11.29
C ALA A 198 9.34 -15.59 9.99
N TRP A 199 9.42 -16.87 9.60
CA TRP A 199 10.11 -17.28 8.40
C TRP A 199 9.42 -16.76 7.16
N LEU A 200 8.09 -16.69 7.15
CA LEU A 200 7.33 -16.07 6.06
C LEU A 200 7.60 -14.57 5.96
N VAL A 201 7.55 -13.82 7.07
CA VAL A 201 7.86 -12.38 7.08
C VAL A 201 9.30 -12.13 6.62
N ALA A 202 10.26 -12.92 7.12
CA ALA A 202 11.66 -12.83 6.71
C ALA A 202 11.85 -13.16 5.22
N ALA A 203 11.21 -14.23 4.72
CA ALA A 203 11.28 -14.62 3.32
C ALA A 203 10.66 -13.57 2.40
N ILE A 204 9.49 -13.02 2.76
CA ILE A 204 8.83 -11.93 2.02
C ILE A 204 9.72 -10.69 2.05
N SER A 205 10.30 -10.34 3.19
CA SER A 205 11.20 -9.18 3.31
C SER A 205 12.43 -9.35 2.42
N LEU A 206 13.06 -10.53 2.42
CA LEU A 206 14.22 -10.82 1.56
C LEU A 206 13.85 -10.75 0.08
N LEU A 207 12.73 -11.36 -0.30
CA LEU A 207 12.22 -11.37 -1.67
C LEU A 207 11.88 -9.94 -2.15
N TYR A 208 11.25 -9.15 -1.28
CA TYR A 208 10.93 -7.76 -1.57
C TYR A 208 12.19 -6.90 -1.63
N ALA A 209 13.20 -7.16 -0.79
CA ALA A 209 14.50 -6.50 -0.85
C ALA A 209 15.20 -6.75 -2.20
N VAL A 210 15.14 -7.97 -2.74
CA VAL A 210 15.64 -8.26 -4.09
C VAL A 210 14.95 -7.35 -5.12
N SER A 211 13.63 -7.22 -5.06
CA SER A 211 12.89 -6.32 -5.95
C SER A 211 13.32 -4.86 -5.77
N TYR A 212 13.46 -4.39 -4.53
CA TYR A 212 13.95 -3.04 -4.21
C TYR A 212 15.32 -2.73 -4.82
N PHE A 213 16.27 -3.67 -4.78
CA PHE A 213 17.60 -3.49 -5.36
C PHE A 213 17.63 -3.64 -6.89
N ARG A 214 16.68 -4.37 -7.47
CA ARG A 214 16.54 -4.52 -8.93
C ARG A 214 15.89 -3.30 -9.59
N THR A 215 15.07 -2.53 -8.86
CA THR A 215 14.46 -1.27 -9.34
C THR A 215 15.51 -0.18 -9.50
N ARG A 216 16.33 -0.28 -10.56
CA ARG A 216 17.39 0.70 -10.90
C ARG A 216 16.93 1.75 -11.90
N ARG A 217 15.91 1.44 -12.70
CA ARG A 217 15.30 2.32 -13.70
C ARG A 217 13.80 2.06 -13.68
N VAL A 218 13.04 3.14 -13.80
CA VAL A 218 11.58 3.10 -13.95
C VAL A 218 11.26 3.70 -15.31
N GLU A 219 10.61 2.93 -16.16
CA GLU A 219 10.22 3.35 -17.51
C GLU A 219 8.80 3.94 -17.54
N ALA A 220 8.00 3.60 -16.54
CA ALA A 220 6.66 4.13 -16.35
C ALA A 220 6.64 5.64 -16.29
N VAL A 221 5.57 6.20 -16.85
CA VAL A 221 5.36 7.61 -17.05
C VAL A 221 4.21 8.07 -16.15
N GLY A 222 4.33 9.27 -15.59
CA GLY A 222 3.27 9.89 -14.80
C GLY A 222 2.03 10.15 -15.63
N ASP A 223 0.85 9.81 -15.09
CA ASP A 223 -0.43 9.89 -15.82
C ASP A 223 -0.72 11.26 -16.42
N VAL A 224 -0.38 12.34 -15.70
CA VAL A 224 -0.68 13.71 -16.08
C VAL A 224 0.54 14.41 -16.67
N SER A 225 1.72 14.19 -16.09
CA SER A 225 2.93 14.90 -16.51
C SER A 225 3.49 14.40 -17.83
N GLY A 226 3.26 13.13 -18.20
CA GLY A 226 3.89 12.52 -19.36
C GLY A 226 5.41 12.34 -19.22
N VAL A 227 5.97 12.57 -18.02
CA VAL A 227 7.40 12.42 -17.71
C VAL A 227 7.66 11.09 -17.01
N THR A 228 8.82 10.47 -17.26
CA THR A 228 9.24 9.25 -16.57
C THR A 228 9.29 9.45 -15.07
N LEU A 229 8.84 8.45 -14.32
CA LEU A 229 8.83 8.49 -12.87
C LEU A 229 10.26 8.49 -12.31
N ALA A 230 10.48 9.28 -11.25
CA ALA A 230 11.77 9.32 -10.59
C ALA A 230 12.01 8.02 -9.81
N THR A 231 13.03 7.24 -10.18
CA THR A 231 13.39 5.98 -9.51
C THR A 231 13.57 6.14 -7.99
N SER A 232 14.14 7.27 -7.53
CA SER A 232 14.33 7.54 -6.10
C SER A 232 13.01 7.66 -5.34
N ARG A 233 11.98 8.23 -5.98
CA ARG A 233 10.63 8.38 -5.41
C ARG A 233 9.90 7.05 -5.35
N VAL A 234 9.98 6.23 -6.40
CA VAL A 234 9.41 4.87 -6.40
C VAL A 234 10.08 4.00 -5.33
N ARG A 235 11.42 4.01 -5.23
CA ARG A 235 12.14 3.28 -4.17
C ARG A 235 11.81 3.78 -2.77
N ALA A 236 11.62 5.09 -2.60
CA ALA A 236 11.15 5.64 -1.33
C ALA A 236 9.74 5.15 -0.99
N GLY A 237 8.82 5.09 -1.97
CA GLY A 237 7.51 4.45 -1.81
C GLY A 237 7.62 2.98 -1.40
N MET A 238 8.50 2.20 -2.06
CA MET A 238 8.77 0.80 -1.68
C MET A 238 9.26 0.67 -0.24
N PHE A 239 10.16 1.55 0.18
CA PHE A 239 10.67 1.57 1.55
C PHE A 239 9.58 1.91 2.56
N ILE A 240 8.73 2.90 2.27
CA ILE A 240 7.59 3.25 3.12
C ILE A 240 6.60 2.08 3.23
N ALA A 241 6.28 1.39 2.13
CA ALA A 241 5.37 0.24 2.20
C ALA A 241 5.92 -0.90 3.07
N LEU A 242 7.22 -1.17 2.99
CA LEU A 242 7.89 -2.14 3.86
C LEU A 242 7.81 -1.71 5.34
N LEU A 243 8.07 -0.43 5.64
CA LEU A 243 7.99 0.09 7.01
C LEU A 243 6.56 0.05 7.57
N VAL A 244 5.53 0.34 6.76
CA VAL A 244 4.12 0.24 7.17
C VAL A 244 3.74 -1.21 7.50
N ALA A 245 4.27 -2.18 6.76
CA ALA A 245 4.07 -3.60 7.06
C ALA A 245 4.84 -4.05 8.31
N ALA A 246 6.10 -3.62 8.44
CA ALA A 246 6.99 -4.00 9.52
C ALA A 246 6.59 -3.41 10.88
N GLN A 247 6.10 -2.16 10.92
CA GLN A 247 5.68 -1.54 12.18
C GLN A 247 4.54 -2.30 12.85
N ALA A 248 3.68 -2.97 12.09
CA ALA A 248 2.57 -3.72 12.68
C ALA A 248 3.04 -4.98 13.45
N LEU A 249 4.26 -5.44 13.21
CA LEU A 249 4.83 -6.58 13.94
C LEU A 249 5.06 -6.27 15.42
N THR A 250 5.13 -4.99 15.82
CA THR A 250 5.28 -4.61 17.23
C THR A 250 4.01 -4.82 18.05
N SER A 251 2.89 -5.12 17.41
CA SER A 251 1.59 -5.39 18.05
C SER A 251 1.25 -6.89 18.05
N GLY A 252 2.25 -7.76 17.92
CA GLY A 252 2.05 -9.20 18.05
C GLY A 252 1.35 -9.86 16.87
N GLN A 253 0.61 -10.94 17.19
CA GLN A 253 -0.20 -11.68 16.22
C GLN A 253 -1.29 -10.80 15.60
N THR A 254 -1.93 -9.95 16.41
CA THR A 254 -2.96 -9.01 15.95
C THR A 254 -2.42 -8.10 14.85
N GLY A 255 -1.27 -7.47 15.09
CA GLY A 255 -0.67 -6.59 14.07
C GLY A 255 -0.18 -7.34 12.82
N THR A 256 0.22 -8.61 12.97
CA THR A 256 0.53 -9.48 11.82
C THR A 256 -0.72 -9.75 10.95
N VAL A 257 -1.88 -9.98 11.57
CA VAL A 257 -3.16 -10.13 10.84
C VAL A 257 -3.58 -8.80 10.20
N ASP A 258 -3.49 -7.69 10.94
CA ASP A 258 -3.87 -6.36 10.46
C ASP A 258 -3.07 -5.95 9.21
N SER A 259 -1.77 -6.24 9.20
CA SER A 259 -0.86 -5.93 8.08
C SER A 259 -0.76 -7.03 7.02
N SER A 260 -1.48 -8.15 7.18
CA SER A 260 -1.35 -9.32 6.31
C SER A 260 -1.60 -9.02 4.82
N ALA A 261 -2.57 -8.15 4.51
CA ALA A 261 -2.82 -7.71 3.13
C ALA A 261 -1.65 -6.90 2.54
N VAL A 262 -0.98 -6.08 3.35
CA VAL A 262 0.20 -5.32 2.92
C VAL A 262 1.36 -6.30 2.69
N TRP A 263 1.63 -7.20 3.64
CA TRP A 263 2.65 -8.25 3.50
C TRP A 263 2.45 -9.12 2.26
N ALA A 264 1.23 -9.58 2.00
CA ALA A 264 0.90 -10.37 0.82
C ALA A 264 1.06 -9.55 -0.48
N THR A 265 0.78 -8.26 -0.45
CA THR A 265 1.05 -7.35 -1.57
C THR A 265 2.55 -7.26 -1.84
N LEU A 266 3.37 -7.07 -0.81
CA LEU A 266 4.83 -7.07 -0.92
C LEU A 266 5.36 -8.39 -1.47
N ALA A 267 4.78 -9.52 -1.02
CA ALA A 267 5.12 -10.85 -1.53
C ALA A 267 4.83 -10.96 -3.04
N GLY A 268 3.66 -10.50 -3.49
CA GLY A 268 3.30 -10.53 -4.91
C GLY A 268 4.22 -9.68 -5.79
N VAL A 269 4.56 -8.48 -5.33
CA VAL A 269 5.57 -7.62 -5.99
C VAL A 269 6.93 -8.31 -6.01
N GLY A 270 7.33 -8.92 -4.89
CA GLY A 270 8.57 -9.68 -4.74
C GLY A 270 8.70 -10.84 -5.75
N ILE A 271 7.65 -11.66 -5.85
CA ILE A 271 7.59 -12.82 -6.77
C ILE A 271 7.66 -12.35 -8.23
N ALA A 272 6.92 -11.29 -8.57
CA ALA A 272 6.94 -10.76 -9.92
C ALA A 272 8.32 -10.18 -10.29
N GLY A 273 9.00 -9.52 -9.34
CA GLY A 273 10.36 -9.00 -9.49
C GLY A 273 11.44 -10.07 -9.72
N LEU A 274 11.14 -11.37 -9.48
CA LEU A 274 12.04 -12.46 -9.88
C LEU A 274 11.98 -12.77 -11.38
N ARG A 275 10.84 -12.51 -12.04
CA ARG A 275 10.66 -12.81 -13.46
C ARG A 275 11.67 -12.01 -14.29
N MET A 276 12.56 -12.72 -14.98
CA MET A 276 13.49 -12.07 -15.91
C MET A 276 12.69 -11.46 -17.06
N LYS A 277 12.62 -10.13 -17.15
CA LYS A 277 12.20 -9.47 -18.39
C LYS A 277 13.23 -9.85 -19.47
N PRO A 278 12.85 -10.52 -20.57
CA PRO A 278 13.75 -10.71 -21.70
C PRO A 278 14.23 -9.32 -22.14
N ARG A 279 15.54 -9.11 -22.21
CA ARG A 279 16.10 -7.93 -22.87
C ARG A 279 15.71 -8.05 -24.34
N LEU A 280 14.57 -7.50 -24.73
CA LEU A 280 14.31 -7.22 -26.13
C LEU A 280 15.32 -6.14 -26.54
N ARG A 281 16.48 -6.59 -27.02
CA ARG A 281 17.35 -5.80 -27.88
C ARG A 281 16.50 -5.45 -29.08
N ALA A 282 15.87 -4.28 -29.07
CA ALA A 282 15.40 -3.64 -30.29
C ALA A 282 16.65 -3.36 -31.13
N GLY A 283 16.92 -4.27 -32.07
CA GLY A 283 17.86 -4.01 -33.15
C GLY A 283 17.37 -2.78 -33.88
N ARG A 284 18.25 -1.78 -33.96
CA ARG A 284 18.16 -0.78 -35.02
C ARG A 284 18.45 -1.51 -36.32
N SER A 285 17.43 -1.65 -37.17
CA SER A 285 17.58 -1.79 -38.62
C SER A 285 17.28 -0.44 -39.23
#